data_AF-A0A7J5P081-F1
#
_entry.id   AF-A0A7J5P081-F1
#
_cell.length_a   1.000
_cell.length_b   1.000
_cell.length_c   1.000
_cell.angle_alpha   90.00
_cell.angle_beta   90.00
_cell.angle_gamma   90.00
#
_symmetry.space_group_name_H-M   'P 1'
#
loop_
_entity.id
_entity.type
_entity.pdbx_description
1 polymer ?
#
loop_
_entity_poly.entity_id
_entity_poly.type
_entity_poly.pdbx_seq_one_letter_code
_entity_poly.pdbx_strand_id
1 'polypeptide(L)'
;MTQQEFEERTQCAVNAETFAIINRLYMATDMYKDDFCKEFKAMDDPTSGGIRQSLKEIGIRLGVLEDTNANLKESMRQRNSDLADFLIGKAHAYDDTDFRKEAVRLAGEVEVVKRTIELGLPLWDEDRKVVLSMIEEQGK
;
A
#
# COMPACT_ATOMS: atom_id res chain seq x y z
N MET A 1 -9.37 10.03 -13.60
CA MET A 1 -10.58 10.23 -14.45
C MET A 1 -10.84 8.97 -15.26
N THR A 2 -11.97 8.80 -15.95
CA THR A 2 -12.15 7.66 -16.86
C THR A 2 -11.55 7.97 -18.24
N GLN A 3 -11.27 6.94 -19.04
CA GLN A 3 -10.75 7.13 -20.41
C GLN A 3 -11.73 7.95 -21.25
N GLN A 4 -13.01 7.58 -21.20
CA GLN A 4 -14.07 8.30 -21.89
C GLN A 4 -14.16 9.77 -21.45
N GLU A 5 -14.10 10.04 -20.14
CA GLU A 5 -14.13 11.41 -19.60
C GLU A 5 -12.92 12.23 -20.09
N PHE A 6 -11.75 11.62 -20.17
CA PHE A 6 -10.55 12.27 -20.71
C PHE A 6 -10.70 12.60 -22.21
N GLU A 7 -11.15 11.63 -23.00
CA GLU A 7 -11.36 11.78 -24.44
C GLU A 7 -12.44 12.83 -24.74
N GLU A 8 -13.50 12.92 -23.95
CA GLU A 8 -14.54 13.95 -24.07
C GLU A 8 -14.00 15.35 -23.75
N ARG A 9 -13.21 15.53 -22.69
CA ARG A 9 -12.62 16.84 -22.32
C ARG A 9 -11.53 17.27 -23.30
N THR A 10 -10.71 16.32 -23.75
CA THR A 10 -9.55 16.57 -24.62
C THR A 10 -9.84 16.39 -26.10
N GLN A 11 -11.01 15.87 -26.51
CA GLN A 11 -11.29 15.59 -27.93
C GLN A 11 -10.15 14.82 -28.63
N CYS A 12 -9.38 14.04 -27.85
CA CYS A 12 -8.17 13.35 -28.28
C CYS A 12 -8.32 11.88 -27.90
N ALA A 13 -8.47 11.02 -28.91
CA ALA A 13 -8.59 9.59 -28.71
C ALA A 13 -7.24 8.99 -28.32
N VAL A 14 -7.22 8.19 -27.26
CA VAL A 14 -6.01 7.51 -26.77
C VAL A 14 -6.29 6.02 -26.63
N ASN A 15 -5.26 5.18 -26.73
CA ASN A 15 -5.42 3.76 -26.40
C ASN A 15 -5.33 3.56 -24.88
N ALA A 16 -5.77 2.38 -24.40
CA ALA A 16 -5.83 2.08 -22.98
C ALA A 16 -4.46 2.19 -22.27
N GLU A 17 -3.37 1.79 -22.92
CA GLU A 17 -2.02 1.87 -22.36
C GLU A 17 -1.56 3.32 -22.18
N THR A 18 -1.76 4.16 -23.21
CA THR A 18 -1.44 5.58 -23.16
C THR A 18 -2.30 6.29 -22.13
N PHE A 19 -3.59 5.94 -22.06
CA PHE A 19 -4.49 6.46 -21.05
C PHE A 19 -4.04 6.08 -19.63
N ALA A 20 -3.58 4.85 -19.39
CA ALA A 20 -3.09 4.44 -18.08
C ALA A 20 -1.93 5.32 -17.60
N ILE A 21 -0.99 5.67 -18.50
CA ILE A 21 0.12 6.59 -18.20
C ILE A 21 -0.42 7.99 -17.88
N ILE A 22 -1.33 8.51 -18.70
CA ILE A 22 -1.92 9.84 -18.50
C ILE A 22 -2.69 9.92 -17.18
N ASN A 23 -3.49 8.90 -16.86
CA ASN A 23 -4.24 8.85 -15.62
C ASN A 23 -3.30 8.73 -14.41
N ARG A 24 -2.20 7.98 -14.50
CA ARG A 24 -1.19 7.95 -13.43
C ARG A 24 -0.53 9.32 -13.22
N LEU A 25 -0.19 10.03 -14.29
CA LEU A 25 0.30 11.41 -14.19
C LEU A 25 -0.71 12.34 -13.52
N TYR A 26 -1.99 12.22 -13.90
CA TYR A 26 -3.07 12.99 -13.27
C TYR A 26 -3.20 12.69 -11.78
N MET A 27 -3.18 11.41 -11.38
CA MET A 27 -3.27 11.00 -9.96
C MET A 27 -2.05 11.43 -9.13
N ALA A 28 -0.95 11.80 -9.78
CA ALA A 28 0.25 12.32 -9.13
C ALA A 28 0.21 13.85 -8.93
N THR A 29 -0.87 14.53 -9.31
CA THR A 29 -1.06 15.96 -9.10
C THR A 29 -2.36 16.24 -8.33
N ASP A 30 -2.43 17.41 -7.68
CA ASP A 30 -3.65 17.90 -7.01
C ASP A 30 -4.54 18.72 -7.96
N MET A 31 -4.34 18.60 -9.27
CA MET A 31 -5.06 19.41 -10.25
C MET A 31 -6.51 18.97 -10.41
N TYR A 32 -7.40 19.94 -10.67
CA TYR A 32 -8.74 19.60 -11.16
C TYR A 32 -8.67 19.01 -12.56
N LYS A 33 -9.61 18.12 -12.86
CA LYS A 33 -9.65 17.39 -14.14
C LYS A 33 -9.62 18.32 -15.35
N ASP A 34 -10.35 19.43 -15.31
CA ASP A 34 -10.42 20.39 -16.42
C ASP A 34 -9.09 21.12 -16.64
N ASP A 35 -8.43 21.54 -15.56
CA ASP A 35 -7.12 22.20 -15.63
C ASP A 35 -6.06 21.26 -16.19
N PHE A 36 -6.03 20.02 -15.69
CA PHE A 36 -5.13 18.99 -16.19
C PHE A 36 -5.37 18.71 -17.69
N CYS A 37 -6.61 18.49 -18.11
CA CYS A 37 -6.94 18.23 -19.51
C CYS A 37 -6.60 19.40 -20.43
N LYS A 38 -6.78 20.64 -19.95
CA LYS A 38 -6.43 21.87 -20.68
C LYS A 38 -4.92 22.01 -20.85
N GLU A 39 -4.15 21.81 -19.79
CA GLU A 39 -2.69 21.81 -19.87
C GLU A 39 -2.17 20.68 -20.76
N PHE A 40 -2.72 19.48 -20.64
CA PHE A 40 -2.38 18.35 -21.49
C PHE A 40 -2.58 18.67 -22.97
N LYS A 41 -3.72 19.28 -23.33
CA LYS A 41 -4.01 19.75 -24.69
C LYS A 41 -3.01 20.80 -25.17
N ALA A 42 -2.68 21.77 -24.33
CA ALA A 42 -1.74 22.83 -24.69
C ALA A 42 -0.33 22.26 -24.95
N MET A 43 0.03 21.16 -24.28
CA MET A 43 1.27 20.44 -24.51
C MET A 43 1.26 19.53 -25.76
N ASP A 44 0.09 19.21 -26.30
CA ASP A 44 -0.10 18.42 -27.53
C ASP A 44 0.01 19.29 -28.81
N ASP A 45 0.32 20.58 -28.67
CA ASP A 45 0.70 21.44 -29.80
C ASP A 45 2.01 20.90 -30.44
N PRO A 46 2.08 20.76 -31.78
CA PRO A 46 3.27 20.27 -32.48
C PRO A 46 4.57 21.05 -32.17
N THR A 47 4.47 22.25 -31.61
CA THR A 47 5.60 23.08 -31.20
C THR A 47 6.23 22.64 -29.86
N SER A 48 5.56 21.81 -29.05
CA SER A 48 5.97 21.40 -27.69
C SER A 48 6.35 19.91 -27.53
N GLY A 49 6.61 19.20 -28.63
CA GLY A 49 6.74 17.73 -28.66
C GLY A 49 7.73 17.06 -27.68
N GLY A 50 8.73 17.79 -27.16
CA GLY A 50 9.66 17.27 -26.15
C GLY A 50 9.04 17.06 -24.76
N ILE A 51 8.13 17.96 -24.34
CA ILE A 51 7.51 17.92 -23.01
C ILE A 51 6.63 16.66 -22.86
N ARG A 52 5.97 16.23 -23.94
CA ARG A 52 5.14 15.02 -23.97
C ARG A 52 5.94 13.74 -23.72
N GLN A 53 7.13 13.59 -24.31
CA GLN A 53 7.95 12.40 -24.11
C GLN A 53 8.52 12.35 -22.68
N SER A 54 8.96 13.50 -22.14
CA SER A 54 9.42 13.58 -20.75
C SER A 54 8.31 13.26 -19.75
N LEU A 55 7.09 13.77 -19.95
CA LEU A 55 5.95 13.43 -19.09
C LEU A 55 5.57 11.95 -19.21
N LYS A 56 5.57 11.37 -20.41
CA LYS A 56 5.33 9.93 -20.60
C LYS A 56 6.35 9.10 -19.83
N GLU A 57 7.63 9.44 -19.93
CA GLU A 57 8.72 8.78 -19.21
C GLU A 57 8.57 8.93 -17.68
N ILE A 58 8.17 10.12 -17.20
CA ILE A 58 7.87 10.35 -15.78
C ILE A 58 6.73 9.43 -15.32
N GLY A 59 5.64 9.33 -16.09
CA GLY A 59 4.52 8.45 -15.76
C GLY A 59 4.89 6.97 -15.68
N ILE A 60 5.77 6.51 -16.58
CA ILE A 60 6.32 5.14 -16.55
C ILE A 60 7.16 4.93 -15.29
N ARG A 61 8.10 5.84 -14.99
CA ARG A 61 8.98 5.74 -13.81
C ARG A 61 8.21 5.82 -12.50
N LEU A 62 7.18 6.67 -12.42
CA LEU A 62 6.27 6.71 -11.28
C LEU A 62 5.62 5.34 -11.06
N GLY A 63 5.16 4.68 -12.12
CA GLY A 63 4.61 3.32 -12.03
C GLY A 63 5.61 2.31 -11.48
N VAL A 64 6.83 2.29 -12.02
CA VAL A 64 7.88 1.39 -11.53
C VAL A 64 8.19 1.65 -10.05
N LEU A 65 8.20 2.91 -9.62
CA LEU A 65 8.42 3.28 -8.22
C LEU A 65 7.25 2.86 -7.32
N GLU A 66 6.01 3.02 -7.77
CA GLU A 66 4.81 2.55 -7.06
C GLU A 66 4.85 1.03 -6.87
N ASP A 67 5.12 0.28 -7.94
CA ASP A 67 5.22 -1.18 -7.92
C ASP A 67 6.37 -1.63 -7.01
N THR A 68 7.54 -0.98 -7.11
CA THR A 68 8.70 -1.27 -6.25
C THR A 68 8.37 -1.00 -4.78
N ASN A 69 7.70 0.12 -4.48
CA ASN A 69 7.29 0.45 -3.12
C ASN A 69 6.25 -0.53 -2.57
N ALA A 70 5.30 -0.98 -3.40
CA ALA A 70 4.33 -2.00 -3.02
C ALA A 70 5.03 -3.32 -2.67
N ASN A 71 5.93 -3.78 -3.54
CA ASN A 71 6.72 -5.00 -3.34
C ASN A 71 7.62 -4.91 -2.09
N LEU A 72 8.27 -3.76 -1.86
CA LEU A 72 9.08 -3.54 -0.67
C LEU A 72 8.22 -3.56 0.60
N LYS A 73 7.05 -2.91 0.60
CA LYS A 73 6.12 -2.94 1.73
C LYS A 73 5.64 -4.36 2.03
N GLU A 74 5.31 -5.14 1.01
CA GLU A 74 4.91 -6.54 1.17
C GLU A 74 6.05 -7.40 1.72
N SER A 75 7.26 -7.27 1.16
CA SER A 75 8.44 -7.97 1.65
C SER A 75 8.78 -7.62 3.10
N MET A 76 8.67 -6.34 3.48
CA MET A 76 8.87 -5.90 4.87
C MET A 76 7.79 -6.48 5.80
N ARG A 77 6.52 -6.51 5.38
CA ARG A 77 5.44 -7.12 6.15
C ARG A 77 5.68 -8.61 6.37
N GLN A 78 6.10 -9.35 5.34
CA GLN A 78 6.41 -10.77 5.46
C GLN A 78 7.59 -11.01 6.40
N ARG A 79 8.67 -10.23 6.27
CA ARG A 79 9.82 -10.34 7.18
C ARG A 79 9.45 -10.02 8.63
N ASN A 80 8.60 -9.03 8.84
CA ASN A 80 8.11 -8.68 10.17
C ASN A 80 7.23 -9.79 10.75
N SER A 81 6.40 -10.41 9.91
CA SER A 81 5.60 -11.59 10.24
C SER A 81 6.50 -12.74 10.71
N ASP A 82 7.48 -13.13 9.89
CA ASP A 82 8.36 -14.27 10.19
C ASP A 82 9.18 -14.02 11.48
N LEU A 83 9.64 -12.77 11.68
CA LEU A 83 10.37 -12.40 12.88
C LEU A 83 9.47 -12.38 14.12
N ALA A 84 8.21 -11.94 14.00
CA ALA A 84 7.25 -12.01 15.09
C ALA A 84 7.00 -13.45 15.52
N ASP A 85 6.79 -14.37 14.58
CA ASP A 85 6.61 -15.80 14.88
C ASP A 85 7.83 -16.40 15.59
N PHE A 86 9.03 -16.05 15.12
CA PHE A 86 10.28 -16.47 15.75
C PHE A 86 10.38 -15.95 17.20
N LEU A 87 10.08 -14.67 17.42
CA LEU A 87 10.12 -14.04 18.73
C LEU A 87 9.08 -14.65 19.68
N ILE A 88 7.85 -14.89 19.21
CA ILE A 88 6.81 -15.59 19.98
C ILE A 88 7.32 -16.98 20.40
N GLY A 89 7.84 -17.77 19.45
CA GLY A 89 8.41 -19.08 19.77
C GLY A 89 9.53 -19.02 20.81
N LYS A 90 10.40 -18.02 20.75
CA LYS A 90 11.47 -17.78 21.73
C LYS A 90 10.91 -17.39 23.10
N ALA A 91 9.91 -16.52 23.12
CA ALA A 91 9.21 -16.11 24.33
C ALA A 91 8.69 -17.34 25.10
N HIS A 92 8.04 -18.27 24.41
CA HIS A 92 7.55 -19.51 25.02
C HIS A 92 8.65 -20.50 25.39
N ALA A 93 9.68 -20.65 24.55
CA ALA A 93 10.76 -21.60 24.81
C ALA A 93 11.62 -21.24 26.03
N TYR A 94 11.74 -19.94 26.33
CA TYR A 94 12.55 -19.43 27.43
C TYR A 94 11.74 -18.84 28.59
N ASP A 95 10.40 -18.85 28.48
CA ASP A 95 9.50 -18.17 29.43
C ASP A 95 9.89 -16.69 29.67
N ASP A 96 10.27 -16.01 28.58
CA ASP A 96 10.81 -14.65 28.61
C ASP A 96 9.87 -13.67 27.89
N THR A 97 9.26 -12.80 28.70
CA THR A 97 8.30 -11.80 28.24
C THR A 97 8.87 -10.70 27.35
N ASP A 98 10.19 -10.51 27.34
CA ASP A 98 10.79 -9.47 26.53
C ASP A 98 10.75 -9.81 25.02
N PHE A 99 10.87 -11.09 24.65
CA PHE A 99 10.69 -11.50 23.26
C PHE A 99 9.26 -11.27 22.77
N ARG A 100 8.24 -11.51 23.60
CA ARG A 100 6.86 -11.17 23.26
C ARG A 100 6.69 -9.67 23.05
N LYS A 101 7.18 -8.85 23.98
CA LYS A 101 7.07 -7.38 23.88
C LYS A 101 7.68 -6.88 22.57
N GLU A 102 8.79 -7.50 22.14
CA GLU A 102 9.40 -7.19 20.86
C GLU A 102 8.53 -7.61 19.66
N ALA A 103 7.91 -8.80 19.72
CA ALA A 103 6.94 -9.22 18.71
C ALA A 103 5.74 -8.25 18.61
N VAL A 104 5.23 -7.78 19.76
CA VAL A 104 4.15 -6.80 19.82
C VAL A 104 4.57 -5.48 19.21
N ARG A 105 5.78 -5.00 19.48
CA ARG A 105 6.32 -3.78 18.86
C ARG A 105 6.40 -3.89 17.33
N LEU A 106 6.64 -5.08 16.81
CA LEU A 106 6.83 -5.33 15.38
C LEU A 106 5.52 -5.52 14.62
N ALA A 107 4.57 -6.26 15.18
CA ALA A 107 3.35 -6.72 14.49
C ALA A 107 2.05 -6.15 15.10
N GLY A 108 2.09 -5.63 16.33
CA GLY A 108 0.92 -5.20 17.08
C GLY A 108 0.33 -6.29 17.96
N GLU A 109 -0.37 -5.88 19.02
CA GLU A 109 -0.88 -6.79 20.07
C GLU A 109 -1.82 -7.86 19.51
N VAL A 110 -2.84 -7.46 18.74
CA VAL A 110 -3.85 -8.37 18.17
C VAL A 110 -3.22 -9.40 17.23
N GLU A 111 -2.24 -8.98 16.42
CA GLU A 111 -1.57 -9.85 15.47
C GLU A 111 -0.69 -10.87 16.21
N VAL A 112 -0.01 -10.47 17.29
CA VAL A 112 0.73 -11.40 18.15
C VAL A 112 -0.22 -12.42 18.78
N VAL A 113 -1.36 -11.99 19.35
CA VAL A 113 -2.34 -12.92 19.94
C VAL A 113 -2.81 -13.95 18.92
N LYS A 114 -3.18 -13.48 17.71
CA LYS A 114 -3.61 -14.34 16.61
C LYS A 114 -2.54 -15.36 16.24
N ARG A 115 -1.28 -14.92 16.08
CA ARG A 115 -0.15 -15.80 15.74
C ARG A 115 0.14 -16.82 16.82
N THR A 116 0.09 -16.45 18.09
CA THR A 116 0.23 -17.39 19.21
C THR A 116 -0.79 -18.52 19.10
N ILE A 117 -2.03 -18.21 18.72
CA ILE A 117 -3.10 -19.19 18.48
C ILE A 117 -2.78 -20.05 17.24
N GLU A 118 -2.41 -19.44 16.11
CA GLU A 118 -2.09 -20.14 14.86
C GLU A 118 -0.89 -21.08 15.01
N LEU A 119 0.09 -20.73 15.85
CA LEU A 119 1.23 -21.56 16.22
C LEU A 119 0.90 -22.65 17.24
N GLY A 120 -0.33 -22.67 17.79
CA GLY A 120 -0.77 -23.66 18.78
C GLY A 120 -0.11 -23.50 20.15
N LEU A 121 0.35 -22.29 20.48
CA LEU A 121 1.05 -21.98 21.72
C LEU A 121 0.06 -21.56 22.83
N PRO A 122 0.37 -21.85 24.11
CA PRO A 122 -0.52 -21.48 25.21
C PRO A 122 -0.57 -19.96 25.36
N LEU A 123 -1.76 -19.38 25.40
CA LEU A 123 -1.92 -17.94 25.56
C LEU A 123 -1.30 -17.43 26.87
N TRP A 124 -0.77 -16.21 26.85
CA TRP A 124 -0.37 -15.51 28.08
C TRP A 124 -1.54 -14.77 28.71
N ASP A 125 -1.34 -14.20 29.90
CA ASP A 125 -2.37 -13.40 30.57
C ASP A 125 -2.75 -12.17 29.74
N GLU A 126 -1.77 -11.56 29.07
CA GLU A 126 -1.97 -10.43 28.15
C GLU A 126 -2.83 -10.85 26.94
N ASP A 127 -2.52 -11.99 26.33
CA ASP A 127 -3.29 -12.51 25.21
C ASP A 127 -4.76 -12.75 25.59
N ARG A 128 -4.98 -13.39 26.75
CA ARG A 128 -6.33 -13.65 27.26
C ARG A 128 -7.14 -12.37 27.41
N LYS A 129 -6.53 -11.30 27.94
CA LYS A 129 -7.21 -10.01 28.12
C LYS A 129 -7.67 -9.43 26.77
N VAL A 130 -6.83 -9.51 25.75
CA VAL A 130 -7.15 -9.02 24.39
C VAL A 130 -8.29 -9.83 23.77
N VAL A 131 -8.24 -11.17 23.87
CA VAL A 131 -9.34 -12.02 23.36
C VAL A 131 -10.65 -11.69 24.06
N LEU A 132 -10.62 -11.56 25.39
CA LEU A 132 -11.82 -11.23 26.17
C LEU A 132 -12.40 -9.87 25.77
N SER A 133 -11.57 -8.83 25.63
CA SER A 133 -12.07 -7.51 25.22
C SER A 133 -12.70 -7.54 23.82
N MET A 134 -12.13 -8.31 22.88
CA MET A 134 -12.71 -8.45 21.54
C MET A 134 -14.06 -9.18 21.56
N ILE A 135 -14.22 -10.20 22.42
CA ILE A 135 -15.49 -10.92 22.58
C ILE A 135 -16.55 -10.01 23.21
N GLU A 136 -16.19 -9.23 24.22
CA GLU A 136 -17.09 -8.28 24.88
C GLU A 136 -17.56 -7.16 23.94
N GLU A 137 -16.69 -6.69 23.05
CA GLU A 137 -17.04 -5.69 22.03
C GLU A 137 -18.03 -6.22 20.99
N GLN A 138 -17.90 -7.48 20.56
CA GLN A 138 -18.82 -8.10 19.61
C GLN A 138 -20.21 -8.41 20.19
N GLY A 139 -20.32 -8.49 21.52
CA GLY A 139 -21.57 -8.71 22.23
C GLY A 139 -22.42 -7.45 22.46
N LYS A 140 -21.94 -6.27 22.03
CA LYS A 140 -22.65 -4.98 22.11
C LYS A 140 -23.33 -4.63 20.80
#